data_AF-A0A3N0BWU0-F1
#
_entry.id   AF-A0A3N0BWU0-F1
#
_cell.length_a   1.000
_cell.length_b   1.000
_cell.length_c   1.000
_cell.angle_alpha   90.00
_cell.angle_beta   90.00
_cell.angle_gamma   90.00
#
_symmetry.space_group_name_H-M   'P 1'
#
loop_
_entity.id
_entity.type
_entity.pdbx_description
1 polymer ?
#
loop_
_entity_poly.entity_id
_entity_poly.type
_entity_poly.pdbx_seq_one_letter_code
_entity_poly.pdbx_strand_id
1 'polypeptide(L)'
;MDLFDGNNNKLISFQLPSAVIGNIVPTPQLQLNVGFFANTELMVRAAPKIKFGERFGSVTLFGVGIKHNLIRDFINEKTSPIPFDLSLLFGYNTLNYSLPLKLYPTEGMVPENEQQVADFTTQEIYSRFNKYIIQATLSKQLSFFTPFISAGYSVSGFKLGLKGNFPIVNSIRDNQIAYITYSDPFNLNTTYLKTFRGDVGFQIKLPVLRIYASYGFSGGYGMASGGIGLGF
;
A
#
# COMPACT_ATOMS: atom_id res chain seq x y z
N MET A 1 -28.80 6.73 2.28
CA MET A 1 -28.80 6.51 3.73
C MET A 1 -29.45 7.73 4.35
N ASP A 2 -30.43 7.51 5.22
CA ASP A 2 -31.14 8.59 5.90
C ASP A 2 -30.63 8.69 7.34
N LEU A 3 -30.37 9.91 7.81
CA LEU A 3 -30.05 10.21 9.20
C LEU A 3 -31.29 10.74 9.89
N PHE A 4 -31.53 10.26 11.11
CA PHE A 4 -32.63 10.67 11.96
C PHE A 4 -32.08 11.17 13.30
N ASP A 5 -32.80 12.08 13.96
CA ASP A 5 -32.50 12.48 15.34
C ASP A 5 -32.97 11.42 16.36
N GLY A 6 -32.70 11.66 17.65
CA GLY A 6 -33.17 10.81 18.75
C GLY A 6 -34.69 10.73 18.90
N ASN A 7 -35.44 11.57 18.19
CA ASN A 7 -36.91 11.60 18.16
C ASN A 7 -37.47 11.02 16.85
N ASN A 8 -36.63 10.36 16.04
CA ASN A 8 -36.98 9.72 14.77
C ASN A 8 -37.44 10.70 13.66
N ASN A 9 -37.07 11.98 13.75
CA ASN A 9 -37.25 12.94 12.67
C ASN A 9 -36.11 12.83 11.67
N LYS A 10 -36.41 12.79 10.37
CA LYS A 10 -35.39 12.74 9.32
C LYS A 10 -34.64 14.07 9.23
N LEU A 11 -33.32 14.03 9.42
CA LEU A 11 -32.43 15.20 9.37
C LEU A 11 -31.87 15.43 7.97
N ILE A 12 -31.29 14.39 7.36
CA ILE A 12 -30.68 14.48 6.02
C ILE A 12 -30.69 13.11 5.34
N SER A 13 -30.68 13.11 4.01
CA SER A 13 -30.41 11.93 3.19
C SER A 13 -29.13 12.14 2.40
N PHE A 14 -28.23 11.16 2.41
CA PHE A 14 -27.06 11.16 1.54
C PHE A 14 -26.88 9.81 0.87
N GLN A 15 -26.42 9.83 -0.38
CA GLN A 15 -26.01 8.62 -1.08
C GLN A 15 -24.56 8.32 -0.70
N LEU A 16 -24.32 7.11 -0.19
CA LEU A 16 -22.96 6.62 -0.05
C LEU A 16 -22.37 6.53 -1.46
N PRO A 17 -21.13 6.99 -1.69
CA PRO A 17 -20.46 6.73 -2.95
C PRO A 17 -20.45 5.21 -3.17
N SER A 18 -20.83 4.79 -4.37
CA SER A 18 -20.70 3.39 -4.79
C SER A 18 -19.27 2.96 -4.50
N ALA A 19 -19.07 1.78 -3.91
CA ALA A 19 -17.73 1.27 -3.64
C ALA A 19 -16.98 1.13 -4.97
N VAL A 20 -16.15 2.12 -5.31
CA VAL A 20 -15.25 2.09 -6.46
C VAL A 20 -13.98 1.36 -6.05
N ILE A 21 -14.13 0.14 -5.50
CA ILE A 21 -12.99 -0.77 -5.43
C ILE A 21 -12.89 -1.34 -6.83
N GLY A 22 -12.16 -0.66 -7.71
CA GLY A 22 -11.73 -1.30 -8.95
C GLY A 22 -11.01 -2.59 -8.57
N ASN A 23 -11.32 -3.70 -9.25
CA ASN A 23 -10.70 -5.01 -8.99
C ASN A 23 -9.18 -5.01 -9.19
N ILE A 24 -8.59 -3.90 -9.63
CA ILE A 24 -7.18 -3.72 -9.95
C ILE A 24 -6.74 -2.33 -9.46
N VAL A 25 -5.71 -2.29 -8.62
CA VAL A 25 -5.06 -1.05 -8.18
C VAL A 25 -3.64 -1.00 -8.77
N PRO A 26 -3.41 -0.22 -9.84
CA PRO A 26 -2.09 -0.11 -10.44
C PRO A 26 -1.13 0.58 -9.47
N THR A 27 0.07 0.03 -9.28
CA THR A 27 1.07 0.59 -8.36
C THR A 27 2.43 0.67 -9.06
N PRO A 28 2.69 1.68 -9.91
CA PRO A 28 4.00 1.86 -10.51
C PRO A 28 5.04 2.17 -9.43
N GLN A 29 6.20 1.54 -9.54
CA GLN A 29 7.30 1.71 -8.59
C GLN A 29 8.64 1.70 -9.33
N LEU A 30 9.62 2.39 -8.77
CA LEU A 30 11.01 2.35 -9.16
C LEU A 30 11.78 1.53 -8.12
N GLN A 31 12.69 0.69 -8.59
CA GLN A 31 13.53 -0.15 -7.74
C GLN A 31 14.98 -0.07 -8.20
N LEU A 32 15.88 0.16 -7.25
CA LEU A 32 17.32 0.12 -7.43
C LEU A 32 17.88 -1.03 -6.60
N ASN A 33 18.69 -1.87 -7.25
CA ASN A 33 19.40 -2.96 -6.62
C ASN A 33 20.90 -2.76 -6.84
N VAL A 34 21.68 -2.79 -5.77
CA VAL A 34 23.13 -2.59 -5.80
C VAL A 34 23.80 -3.83 -5.23
N GLY A 35 24.65 -4.47 -6.06
CA GLY A 35 25.51 -5.56 -5.61
C GLY A 35 26.48 -5.06 -4.53
N PHE A 36 26.63 -5.84 -3.47
CA PHE A 36 27.49 -5.60 -2.34
C PHE A 36 28.45 -6.77 -2.14
N PHE A 37 29.18 -6.82 -1.01
CA PHE A 37 30.14 -7.89 -0.74
C PHE A 37 29.45 -9.25 -0.51
N ALA A 38 30.20 -10.34 -0.73
CA ALA A 38 29.79 -11.73 -0.44
C ALA A 38 28.37 -12.06 -0.94
N ASN A 39 28.16 -11.96 -2.26
CA ASN A 39 26.91 -12.40 -2.90
C ASN A 39 25.64 -11.74 -2.34
N THR A 40 25.80 -10.56 -1.73
CA THR A 40 24.73 -9.78 -1.12
C THR A 40 24.34 -8.62 -2.02
N GLU A 41 23.08 -8.25 -2.01
CA GLU A 41 22.49 -7.17 -2.77
C GLU A 41 21.66 -6.30 -1.83
N LEU A 42 21.88 -5.00 -1.89
CA LEU A 42 21.04 -4.02 -1.22
C LEU A 42 19.97 -3.54 -2.19
N MET A 43 18.73 -3.46 -1.72
CA MET A 43 17.59 -3.05 -2.53
C MET A 43 16.92 -1.85 -1.90
N VAL A 44 16.55 -0.88 -2.74
CA VAL A 44 15.68 0.24 -2.37
C VAL A 44 14.59 0.35 -3.42
N ARG A 45 13.35 0.54 -3.00
CA ARG A 45 12.23 0.77 -3.90
C ARG A 45 11.31 1.88 -3.41
N ALA A 46 10.76 2.64 -4.34
CA ALA A 46 9.83 3.69 -4.05
C ALA A 46 8.75 3.79 -5.14
N ALA A 47 7.52 4.06 -4.73
CA ALA A 47 6.48 4.53 -5.64
C ALA A 47 6.29 6.04 -5.40
N PRO A 48 6.48 6.91 -6.42
CA PRO A 48 6.18 8.32 -6.28
C PRO A 48 4.69 8.52 -5.96
N LYS A 49 4.32 9.70 -5.46
CA LYS A 49 2.91 10.02 -5.13
C LYS A 49 2.05 9.94 -6.40
N ILE A 50 1.36 8.82 -6.59
CA ILE A 50 0.45 8.63 -7.71
C ILE A 50 -0.91 9.15 -7.29
N LYS A 51 -1.42 10.17 -7.98
CA LYS A 51 -2.80 10.63 -7.84
C LYS A 51 -3.66 9.82 -8.80
N PHE A 52 -4.54 8.96 -8.27
CA PHE A 52 -5.41 8.13 -9.10
C PHE A 52 -6.66 8.91 -9.57
N GLY A 53 -6.51 10.18 -9.95
CA GLY A 53 -7.65 11.10 -10.11
C GLY A 53 -8.20 11.59 -8.76
N GLU A 54 -9.11 12.58 -8.80
CA GLU A 54 -9.61 13.25 -7.59
C GLU A 54 -10.32 12.31 -6.61
N ARG A 55 -10.88 11.19 -7.11
CA ARG A 55 -11.71 10.26 -6.33
C ARG A 55 -10.95 9.14 -5.62
N PHE A 56 -9.71 8.88 -6.00
CA PHE A 56 -8.99 7.67 -5.57
C PHE A 56 -7.82 7.99 -4.64
N GLY A 57 -7.51 9.28 -4.43
CA GLY A 57 -6.49 9.72 -3.48
C GLY A 57 -5.08 9.50 -4.00
N SER A 58 -4.16 9.31 -3.07
CA SER A 58 -2.73 9.20 -3.33
C SER A 58 -2.10 8.04 -2.60
N VAL A 59 -1.24 7.30 -3.29
CA VAL A 59 -0.43 6.22 -2.72
C VAL A 59 1.04 6.60 -2.82
N THR A 60 1.78 6.34 -1.76
CA THR A 60 3.24 6.39 -1.73
C THR A 60 3.76 5.08 -1.14
N LEU A 61 4.88 4.59 -1.68
CA LEU A 61 5.55 3.40 -1.16
C LEU A 61 7.02 3.71 -0.98
N PHE A 62 7.60 3.20 0.11
CA PHE A 62 9.04 3.15 0.31
C PHE A 62 9.40 1.79 0.89
N GLY A 63 10.49 1.21 0.42
CA GLY A 63 10.96 -0.07 0.89
C GLY A 63 12.47 -0.23 0.75
N VAL A 64 13.03 -0.99 1.67
CA VAL A 64 14.44 -1.37 1.69
C VAL A 64 14.54 -2.87 1.90
N GLY A 65 15.61 -3.48 1.40
CA GLY A 65 15.85 -4.89 1.60
C GLY A 65 17.30 -5.29 1.40
N ILE A 66 17.63 -6.43 1.95
CA ILE A 66 18.91 -7.11 1.78
C ILE A 66 18.59 -8.50 1.24
N LYS A 67 19.19 -8.83 0.11
CA LYS A 67 19.07 -10.13 -0.53
C LYS A 67 20.45 -10.78 -0.57
N HIS A 68 20.54 -12.04 -0.19
CA HIS A 68 21.79 -12.77 -0.17
C HIS A 68 21.64 -14.12 -0.88
N ASN A 69 22.59 -14.48 -1.73
CA ASN A 69 22.56 -15.73 -2.49
C ASN A 69 23.42 -16.81 -1.81
N LEU A 70 22.74 -17.80 -1.24
CA LEU A 70 23.35 -18.86 -0.47
C LEU A 70 24.21 -19.80 -1.32
N ILE A 71 23.79 -20.11 -2.55
CA ILE A 71 24.48 -21.14 -3.35
C ILE A 71 25.85 -20.66 -3.79
N ARG A 72 25.98 -19.36 -4.06
CA ARG A 72 27.22 -18.74 -4.52
C ARG A 72 28.31 -18.65 -3.45
N ASP A 73 27.96 -18.85 -2.18
CA ASP A 73 28.93 -18.94 -1.10
C ASP A 73 29.61 -20.31 -1.05
N PHE A 74 28.93 -21.37 -1.50
CA PHE A 74 29.44 -22.74 -1.46
C PHE A 74 29.97 -23.24 -2.81
N ILE A 75 29.42 -22.74 -3.92
CA ILE A 75 29.81 -23.14 -5.27
C ILE A 75 30.62 -22.02 -5.91
N ASN A 76 31.87 -22.32 -6.24
CA ASN A 76 32.69 -21.41 -7.04
C ASN A 76 32.35 -21.58 -8.52
N GLU A 77 31.75 -20.56 -9.13
CA GLU A 77 31.40 -20.52 -10.56
C GLU A 77 32.60 -20.80 -11.47
N LYS A 78 33.83 -20.55 -11.00
CA LYS A 78 35.06 -20.80 -11.77
C LYS A 78 35.45 -22.27 -11.84
N THR A 79 34.95 -23.11 -10.94
CA THR A 79 35.34 -24.54 -10.85
C THR A 79 34.20 -25.49 -11.17
N SER A 80 32.94 -25.06 -11.01
CA SER A 80 31.77 -25.87 -11.33
C SER A 80 30.59 -24.98 -11.74
N PRO A 81 29.79 -25.39 -12.75
CA PRO A 81 28.59 -24.65 -13.11
C PRO A 81 27.57 -24.70 -11.97
N ILE A 82 26.99 -23.54 -11.63
CA ILE A 82 25.93 -23.46 -10.63
C ILE A 82 24.65 -24.11 -11.18
N PRO A 83 24.09 -25.14 -10.52
CA PRO A 83 22.91 -25.84 -11.02
C PRO A 83 21.62 -25.02 -10.87
N PHE A 84 21.55 -24.17 -9.84
CA PHE A 84 20.47 -23.24 -9.52
C PHE A 84 20.94 -22.17 -8.52
N ASP A 85 20.24 -21.05 -8.44
CA ASP A 85 20.43 -20.01 -7.43
C ASP A 85 19.36 -20.13 -6.34
N LEU A 86 19.77 -20.02 -5.07
CA LEU A 86 18.87 -19.89 -3.92
C LEU A 86 19.22 -18.61 -3.18
N SER A 87 18.27 -17.69 -3.10
CA SER A 87 18.46 -16.41 -2.40
C SER A 87 17.46 -16.22 -1.27
N LEU A 88 17.90 -15.56 -0.21
CA LEU A 88 17.08 -15.10 0.89
C LEU A 88 16.98 -13.57 0.84
N LEU A 89 15.76 -13.05 0.91
CA LEU A 89 15.45 -11.64 1.00
C LEU A 89 14.89 -11.33 2.39
N PHE A 90 15.46 -10.32 3.04
CA PHE A 90 14.90 -9.65 4.20
C PHE A 90 14.54 -8.23 3.81
N GLY A 91 13.29 -7.82 4.02
CA GLY A 91 12.81 -6.53 3.54
C GLY A 91 11.86 -5.83 4.50
N TYR A 92 11.87 -4.51 4.45
CA TYR A 92 10.90 -3.64 5.09
C TYR A 92 10.22 -2.77 4.04
N ASN A 93 8.91 -2.57 4.19
CA ASN A 93 8.12 -1.72 3.31
C ASN A 93 7.12 -0.90 4.11
N THR A 94 6.94 0.34 3.71
CA THR A 94 5.86 1.21 4.15
C THR A 94 5.05 1.67 2.94
N LEU A 95 3.73 1.55 3.03
CA LEU A 95 2.79 2.10 2.08
C LEU A 95 1.91 3.08 2.82
N ASN A 96 1.86 4.32 2.33
CA ASN A 96 0.94 5.34 2.85
C ASN A 96 -0.09 5.67 1.77
N TYR A 97 -1.35 5.66 2.18
CA TYR A 97 -2.50 6.10 1.41
C TYR A 97 -3.08 7.35 2.05
N SER A 98 -3.45 8.34 1.24
CA SER A 98 -4.17 9.53 1.68
C SER A 98 -5.19 9.93 0.62
N LEU A 99 -6.44 10.09 1.03
CA LEU A 99 -7.53 10.61 0.23
C LEU A 99 -8.07 11.88 0.92
N PRO A 100 -7.75 13.07 0.38
CA PRO A 100 -8.33 14.32 0.86
C PRO A 100 -9.86 14.29 0.72
N LEU A 101 -10.54 14.78 1.75
CA LEU A 101 -11.99 14.95 1.78
C LEU A 101 -12.33 16.44 1.77
N LYS A 102 -13.54 16.75 1.31
CA LYS A 102 -14.10 18.12 1.28
C LYS A 102 -15.52 18.06 1.82
N LEU A 103 -15.62 17.87 3.12
CA LEU A 103 -16.87 17.76 3.87
C LEU A 103 -17.09 19.05 4.65
N TYR A 104 -17.81 19.99 4.04
CA TYR A 104 -18.22 21.22 4.68
C TYR A 104 -19.62 21.07 5.26
N PRO A 105 -19.99 21.87 6.28
CA PRO A 105 -21.40 22.01 6.66
C PRO A 105 -22.21 22.39 5.42
N THR A 106 -23.36 21.75 5.23
CA THR A 106 -24.27 22.08 4.12
C THR A 106 -24.77 23.52 4.29
N GLU A 107 -25.10 24.17 3.17
CA GLU A 107 -25.68 25.51 3.17
C GLU A 107 -26.88 25.62 4.12
N GLY A 108 -26.86 26.64 4.99
CA GLY A 108 -27.88 26.88 6.01
C GLY A 108 -27.69 26.14 7.34
N MET A 109 -26.65 25.30 7.48
CA MET A 109 -26.31 24.71 8.77
C MET A 109 -25.60 25.70 9.69
N VAL A 110 -25.88 25.63 10.99
CA VAL A 110 -25.26 26.46 12.03
C VAL A 110 -24.43 25.61 13.00
N PRO A 111 -23.36 26.15 13.60
CA PRO A 111 -22.63 25.43 14.64
C PRO A 111 -23.52 25.29 15.88
N GLU A 112 -23.46 24.12 16.55
CA GLU A 112 -24.29 23.88 17.74
C GLU A 112 -23.94 24.81 18.91
N ASN A 113 -22.68 25.25 18.99
CA ASN A 113 -22.22 26.29 19.91
C ASN A 113 -21.13 27.16 19.25
N GLU A 114 -20.90 28.36 19.79
CA GLU A 114 -19.96 29.35 19.23
C GLU A 114 -18.49 28.91 19.32
N GLN A 115 -18.16 27.87 20.09
CA GLN A 115 -16.78 27.41 20.30
C GLN A 115 -16.32 26.33 19.30
N GLN A 116 -17.13 25.98 18.30
CA GLN A 116 -16.77 24.92 17.35
C GLN A 116 -15.70 25.33 16.35
N VAL A 117 -14.85 24.36 16.00
CA VAL A 117 -13.77 24.54 15.04
C VAL A 117 -14.35 24.61 13.62
N ALA A 118 -14.12 25.74 12.93
CA ALA A 118 -14.64 25.98 11.57
C ALA A 118 -13.62 25.69 10.44
N ASP A 119 -12.44 25.17 10.76
CA ASP A 119 -11.45 24.77 9.76
C ASP A 119 -11.68 23.32 9.29
N PHE A 120 -12.21 23.17 8.09
CA PHE A 120 -12.49 21.89 7.44
C PHE A 120 -11.51 21.57 6.30
N THR A 121 -10.38 22.28 6.20
CA THR A 121 -9.49 22.20 5.03
C THR A 121 -8.53 21.02 5.06
N THR A 122 -8.30 20.42 6.25
CA THR A 122 -7.31 19.35 6.46
C THR A 122 -7.91 17.95 6.51
N GLN A 123 -9.16 17.78 6.06
CA GLN A 123 -9.85 16.51 6.13
C GLN A 123 -9.23 15.48 5.17
N GLU A 124 -8.89 14.30 5.68
CA GLU A 124 -8.43 13.18 4.85
C GLU A 124 -8.76 11.83 5.47
N ILE A 125 -8.98 10.83 4.61
CA ILE A 125 -8.81 9.43 4.99
C ILE A 125 -7.33 9.12 4.82
N TYR A 126 -6.67 8.65 5.87
CA TYR A 126 -5.28 8.20 5.78
C TYR A 126 -5.18 6.72 6.15
N SER A 127 -4.25 6.03 5.49
CA SER A 127 -3.87 4.69 5.90
C SER A 127 -2.37 4.48 5.78
N ARG A 128 -1.80 3.73 6.73
CA ARG A 128 -0.40 3.32 6.74
C ARG A 128 -0.29 1.82 6.93
N PHE A 129 0.43 1.17 6.02
CA PHE A 129 0.75 -0.24 6.08
C PHE A 129 2.25 -0.40 6.18
N ASN A 130 2.72 -1.01 7.28
CA ASN A 130 4.13 -1.36 7.45
C ASN A 130 4.27 -2.87 7.34
N LYS A 131 5.26 -3.35 6.60
CA LYS A 131 5.47 -4.79 6.36
C LYS A 131 6.94 -5.16 6.47
N TYR A 132 7.24 -6.14 7.31
CA TYR A 132 8.50 -6.88 7.30
C TYR A 132 8.29 -8.20 6.57
N ILE A 133 9.24 -8.59 5.73
CA ILE A 133 9.18 -9.83 4.94
C ILE A 133 10.51 -10.57 4.98
N ILE A 134 10.43 -11.88 5.12
CA ILE A 134 11.49 -12.84 4.79
C ILE A 134 11.00 -13.69 3.63
N GLN A 135 11.81 -13.87 2.58
CA GLN A 135 11.42 -14.63 1.39
C GLN A 135 12.62 -15.41 0.83
N ALA A 136 12.42 -16.71 0.59
CA ALA A 136 13.35 -17.54 -0.16
C ALA A 136 12.92 -17.61 -1.62
N THR A 137 13.88 -17.48 -2.54
CA THR A 137 13.66 -17.56 -3.99
C THR A 137 14.62 -18.56 -4.61
N LEU A 138 14.07 -19.57 -5.28
CA LEU A 138 14.78 -20.53 -6.09
C LEU A 138 14.65 -20.14 -7.57
N SER A 139 15.77 -20.03 -8.28
CA SER A 139 15.80 -19.66 -9.70
C SER A 139 16.88 -20.41 -10.46
N LYS A 140 16.74 -20.52 -11.78
CA LYS A 140 17.78 -21.11 -12.64
C LYS A 140 17.93 -20.32 -13.92
N GLN A 141 19.13 -19.86 -14.21
CA GLN A 141 19.39 -19.16 -15.48
C GLN A 141 19.56 -20.17 -16.62
N LEU A 142 18.66 -20.14 -17.59
CA LEU A 142 18.66 -20.94 -18.82
C LEU A 142 18.92 -20.01 -20.01
N SER A 143 20.19 -19.79 -20.33
CA SER A 143 20.60 -18.80 -21.35
C SER A 143 20.06 -17.40 -21.01
N PHE A 144 19.12 -16.88 -21.80
CA PHE A 144 18.47 -15.59 -21.58
C PHE A 144 17.22 -15.67 -20.68
N PHE A 145 16.68 -16.85 -20.39
CA PHE A 145 15.44 -17.02 -19.63
C PHE A 145 15.72 -17.57 -18.23
N THR A 146 15.12 -17.00 -17.19
CA THR A 146 15.34 -17.39 -15.79
C THR A 146 14.00 -17.54 -15.08
N PRO A 147 13.41 -18.74 -15.03
CA PRO A 147 12.24 -18.98 -14.20
C PRO A 147 12.62 -18.96 -12.73
N PHE A 148 11.67 -18.58 -11.87
CA PHE A 148 11.83 -18.63 -10.43
C PHE A 148 10.51 -18.95 -9.72
N ILE A 149 10.66 -19.49 -8.51
CA ILE A 149 9.59 -19.62 -7.52
C ILE A 149 10.11 -19.09 -6.20
N SER A 150 9.23 -18.45 -5.43
CA SER A 150 9.56 -17.94 -4.11
C SER A 150 8.48 -18.27 -3.10
N ALA A 151 8.91 -18.43 -1.85
CA ALA A 151 8.05 -18.61 -0.70
C ALA A 151 8.54 -17.69 0.41
N GLY A 152 7.61 -17.04 1.10
CA GLY A 152 7.94 -16.05 2.11
C GLY A 152 6.90 -15.94 3.19
N TYR A 153 7.30 -15.23 4.24
CA TYR A 153 6.49 -14.92 5.39
C TYR A 153 6.62 -13.43 5.69
N SER A 154 5.50 -12.80 5.99
CA SER A 154 5.46 -11.38 6.32
C SER A 154 4.62 -11.07 7.54
N VAL A 155 5.05 -10.06 8.26
CA VAL A 155 4.34 -9.49 9.40
C VAL A 155 4.04 -8.04 9.06
N SER A 156 2.76 -7.65 9.17
CA SER A 156 2.30 -6.33 8.75
C SER A 156 1.44 -5.63 9.80
N GLY A 157 1.69 -4.34 10.01
CA GLY A 157 0.85 -3.47 10.83
C GLY A 157 0.02 -2.55 9.95
N PHE A 158 -1.23 -2.30 10.34
CA PHE A 158 -2.18 -1.47 9.61
C PHE A 158 -2.73 -0.37 10.51
N LYS A 159 -2.70 0.86 10.01
CA LYS A 159 -3.38 2.01 10.59
C LYS A 159 -4.32 2.59 9.54
N LEU A 160 -5.55 2.88 9.93
CA LEU A 160 -6.54 3.57 9.12
C LEU A 160 -7.23 4.61 9.99
N GLY A 161 -7.36 5.83 9.51
CA GLY A 161 -8.04 6.86 10.26
C GLY A 161 -8.62 7.95 9.39
N LEU A 162 -9.47 8.75 10.02
CA LEU A 162 -9.92 10.04 9.54
C LEU A 162 -9.09 11.10 10.26
N LYS A 163 -8.45 11.98 9.49
CA LYS A 163 -7.69 13.10 10.03
C LYS A 163 -8.36 14.42 9.63
N GLY A 164 -8.35 15.40 10.51
CA GLY A 164 -8.99 16.70 10.35
C GLY A 164 -10.30 16.82 11.12
N ASN A 165 -10.98 17.95 10.93
CA ASN A 165 -12.21 18.27 11.61
C ASN A 165 -13.41 17.89 10.75
N PHE A 166 -14.40 17.19 11.28
CA PHE A 166 -15.56 16.71 10.53
C PHE A 166 -16.86 17.31 11.11
N PRO A 167 -17.63 18.09 10.34
CA PRO A 167 -18.92 18.57 10.76
C PRO A 167 -19.96 17.45 10.63
N ILE A 168 -20.57 17.05 11.73
CA ILE A 168 -21.60 16.02 11.79
C ILE A 168 -22.91 16.67 12.21
N VAL A 169 -23.99 16.39 11.48
CA VAL A 169 -25.34 16.83 11.83
C VAL A 169 -25.73 16.27 13.20
N ASN A 170 -26.14 17.13 14.13
CA ASN A 170 -26.45 16.72 15.50
C ASN A 170 -27.91 16.99 15.90
N SER A 171 -28.41 18.20 15.65
CA SER A 171 -29.70 18.65 16.17
C SER A 171 -30.35 19.69 15.26
N ILE A 172 -31.57 20.13 15.61
CA ILE A 172 -32.25 21.28 14.99
C ILE A 172 -32.29 22.40 16.03
N ARG A 173 -31.80 23.58 15.66
CA ARG A 173 -31.77 24.79 16.50
C ARG A 173 -32.32 25.97 15.69
N ASP A 174 -33.24 26.73 16.27
CA ASP A 174 -33.81 27.93 15.64
C ASP A 174 -34.34 27.66 14.22
N ASN A 175 -34.98 26.50 14.03
CA ASN A 175 -35.51 26.02 12.75
C ASN A 175 -34.45 25.74 11.65
N GLN A 176 -33.18 25.63 12.05
CA GLN A 176 -32.02 25.30 11.20
C GLN A 176 -31.33 24.03 11.70
N ILE A 177 -30.65 23.31 10.81
CA ILE A 177 -29.87 22.13 11.19
C ILE A 177 -28.57 22.58 11.84
N ALA A 178 -28.28 22.07 13.04
CA ALA A 178 -27.05 22.33 13.76
C ALA A 178 -26.04 21.19 13.58
N TYR A 179 -24.74 21.52 13.47
CA TYR A 179 -23.66 20.55 13.41
C TYR A 179 -22.76 20.60 14.65
N ILE A 180 -22.12 19.47 14.94
CA ILE A 180 -21.01 19.34 15.88
C ILE A 180 -19.74 18.92 15.14
N THR A 181 -18.63 19.57 15.45
CA THR A 181 -17.33 19.23 14.87
C THR A 181 -16.57 18.22 15.73
N TYR A 182 -16.18 17.10 15.12
CA TYR A 182 -15.27 16.14 15.74
C TYR A 182 -13.88 16.20 15.08
N SER A 183 -12.84 16.32 15.90
CA SER A 183 -11.44 16.24 15.46
C SER A 183 -10.97 14.79 15.46
N ASP A 184 -10.40 14.34 14.35
CA ASP A 184 -9.85 12.99 14.15
C ASP A 184 -10.80 11.87 14.69
N PRO A 185 -12.08 11.84 14.26
CA PRO A 185 -13.14 11.07 14.92
C PRO A 185 -12.95 9.55 14.86
N PHE A 186 -12.07 9.07 13.98
CA PHE A 186 -11.87 7.65 13.74
C PHE A 186 -10.39 7.31 13.60
N ASN A 187 -9.94 6.34 14.39
CA ASN A 187 -8.62 5.78 14.29
C ASN A 187 -8.67 4.28 14.61
N LEU A 188 -8.50 3.47 13.58
CA LEU A 188 -8.34 2.03 13.70
C LEU A 188 -6.85 1.68 13.62
N ASN A 189 -6.36 1.08 14.68
CA ASN A 189 -5.04 0.48 14.74
C ASN A 189 -5.18 -1.03 14.88
N THR A 190 -4.78 -1.78 13.86
CA THR A 190 -4.76 -3.25 13.90
C THR A 190 -3.34 -3.75 14.04
N THR A 191 -3.15 -4.67 14.98
CA THR A 191 -1.86 -5.24 15.34
C THR A 191 -1.54 -6.48 14.50
N TYR A 192 -0.35 -6.47 13.88
CA TYR A 192 0.39 -7.58 13.26
C TYR A 192 -0.41 -8.71 12.58
N LEU A 193 -0.80 -8.48 11.32
CA LEU A 193 -1.26 -9.52 10.41
C LEU A 193 -0.07 -10.34 9.89
N LYS A 194 -0.15 -11.65 10.07
CA LYS A 194 0.83 -12.64 9.62
C LYS A 194 0.36 -13.24 8.32
N THR A 195 1.21 -13.26 7.29
CA THR A 195 0.79 -13.69 5.96
C THR A 195 1.89 -14.48 5.26
N PHE A 196 1.52 -15.67 4.79
CA PHE A 196 2.32 -16.45 3.85
C PHE A 196 2.19 -15.85 2.45
N ARG A 197 3.33 -15.81 1.75
CA ARG A 197 3.43 -15.32 0.39
C ARG A 197 4.10 -16.37 -0.48
N GLY A 198 3.58 -16.56 -1.68
CA GLY A 198 4.27 -17.27 -2.75
C GLY A 198 4.32 -16.42 -4.00
N ASP A 199 5.38 -16.53 -4.79
CA ASP A 199 5.43 -15.90 -6.11
C ASP A 199 6.01 -16.88 -7.13
N VAL A 200 5.44 -16.92 -8.33
CA VAL A 200 5.98 -17.63 -9.48
C VAL A 200 6.22 -16.63 -10.61
N GLY A 201 7.34 -16.74 -11.30
CA GLY A 201 7.65 -15.79 -12.35
C GLY A 201 8.88 -16.16 -13.16
N PHE A 202 9.29 -15.20 -13.97
CA PHE A 202 10.49 -15.32 -14.78
C PHE A 202 11.16 -13.96 -15.01
N GLN A 203 12.43 -14.03 -15.39
CA GLN A 203 13.22 -12.92 -15.89
C GLN A 203 13.80 -13.28 -17.26
N ILE A 204 13.73 -12.35 -18.21
CA ILE A 204 14.47 -12.40 -19.47
C ILE A 204 15.65 -11.44 -19.37
N LYS A 205 16.87 -11.95 -19.54
CA LYS A 205 18.13 -11.20 -19.52
C LYS A 205 18.61 -10.97 -20.95
N LEU A 206 18.49 -9.73 -21.43
CA LEU A 206 19.11 -9.24 -22.64
C LEU A 206 20.39 -8.44 -22.25
N PRO A 207 21.26 -8.06 -23.21
CA PRO A 207 22.54 -7.41 -22.89
C PRO A 207 22.45 -6.13 -22.03
N VAL A 208 21.43 -5.29 -22.26
CA VAL A 208 21.23 -4.03 -21.51
C VAL A 208 19.89 -4.02 -20.77
N LEU A 209 18.94 -4.84 -21.23
CA LEU A 209 17.57 -4.85 -20.76
C LEU A 209 17.29 -6.13 -19.98
N ARG A 210 16.57 -6.00 -18.88
CA ARG A 210 15.98 -7.13 -18.17
C ARG A 210 14.48 -6.95 -18.15
N ILE A 211 13.74 -7.99 -18.49
CA ILE A 211 12.27 -7.99 -18.42
C ILE A 211 11.88 -8.98 -17.34
N TYR A 212 10.97 -8.59 -16.46
CA TYR A 212 10.49 -9.40 -15.35
C TYR A 212 8.98 -9.48 -15.39
N ALA A 213 8.44 -10.68 -15.14
CA ALA A 213 7.02 -10.90 -14.92
C ALA A 213 6.85 -11.92 -13.80
N SER A 214 5.87 -11.68 -12.93
CA SER A 214 5.52 -12.61 -11.86
C SER A 214 4.07 -12.49 -11.44
N TYR A 215 3.60 -13.56 -10.81
CA TYR A 215 2.32 -13.60 -10.14
C TYR A 215 2.52 -14.06 -8.70
N GLY A 216 2.15 -13.18 -7.77
CA GLY A 216 2.25 -13.37 -6.35
C GLY A 216 0.90 -13.69 -5.72
N PHE A 217 0.92 -14.49 -4.66
CA PHE A 217 -0.23 -14.85 -3.85
C PHE A 217 0.09 -14.53 -2.40
N SER A 218 -0.79 -13.78 -1.72
CA SER A 218 -0.57 -13.38 -0.34
C SER A 218 -1.90 -13.12 0.34
N GLY A 219 -2.21 -13.86 1.41
CA GLY A 219 -3.37 -13.57 2.27
C GLY A 219 -4.72 -13.56 1.56
N GLY A 220 -4.91 -14.40 0.54
CA GLY A 220 -6.13 -14.47 -0.27
C GLY A 220 -6.16 -13.55 -1.49
N TYR A 221 -5.12 -12.73 -1.71
CA TYR A 221 -5.04 -11.80 -2.84
C TYR A 221 -3.98 -12.24 -3.85
N GLY A 222 -4.30 -12.04 -5.14
CA GLY A 222 -3.38 -12.20 -6.26
C GLY A 222 -2.74 -10.87 -6.65
N MET A 223 -1.46 -10.88 -7.02
CA MET A 223 -0.72 -9.70 -7.45
C MET A 223 0.07 -10.01 -8.73
N ALA A 224 -0.39 -9.48 -9.85
CA ALA A 224 0.37 -9.50 -11.09
C ALA A 224 1.41 -8.37 -11.07
N SER A 225 2.66 -8.70 -11.37
CA SER A 225 3.76 -7.74 -11.44
C SER A 225 4.52 -7.91 -12.75
N GLY A 226 4.82 -6.79 -13.40
CA GLY A 226 5.66 -6.73 -14.59
C GLY A 226 6.61 -5.55 -14.49
N GLY A 227 7.79 -5.66 -15.10
CA GLY A 227 8.77 -4.60 -15.02
C GLY A 227 9.90 -4.75 -16.04
N ILE A 228 10.55 -3.62 -16.28
CA ILE A 228 11.74 -3.51 -17.11
C ILE A 228 12.84 -2.96 -16.22
N GLY A 229 14.01 -3.58 -16.27
CA GLY A 229 15.22 -3.12 -15.61
C GLY A 229 16.30 -2.81 -16.64
N LEU A 230 17.15 -1.84 -16.33
CA LEU A 230 18.38 -1.57 -17.04
C LEU A 230 19.54 -2.03 -16.17
N GLY A 231 20.47 -2.77 -16.75
CA GLY A 231 21.64 -3.23 -16.03
C GLY A 231 22.60 -3.99 -16.91
N PHE A 232 23.88 -3.73 -16.69
CA PHE A 232 25.01 -4.47 -17.25
C PHE A 232 25.33 -5.71 -16.41
#